data_AF-A0A6M0LR71-F1
#
_entry.id   AF-A0A6M0LR71-F1
#
_cell.length_a   1.000
_cell.length_b   1.000
_cell.length_c   1.000
_cell.angle_alpha   90.00
_cell.angle_beta   90.00
_cell.angle_gamma   90.00
#
_symmetry.space_group_name_H-M   'P 1'
#
loop_
_entity.id
_entity.type
_entity.pdbx_description
1 polymer ?
#
loop_
_entity_poly.entity_id
_entity_poly.type
_entity_poly.pdbx_seq_one_letter_code
_entity_poly.pdbx_strand_id
1 'polypeptide(L)'
;MKPICINNYCFDHIHLWIQYHYAVPQFVELAVEVFYPRDQQANGLVMFNHGFLIGTDLLYYPKKIIGSLLNDNPLFGVHPSYYYNYSSALVEKNWAMAFVTATHTQNQAIPWTDFGGNPRVGQEAYAAASYLIKYGVTDEFYKAEKKYERTAFYKPDEVEKSRFMRSNNVIFAGHSVGGAHAQVAATGFDTIRKLGDKSWRFFDPVMYDREFLPKYSERMSDWAPEERADPVGLVQLSPVDQKVPLLGPGLAEYRTAMSKKPLPILMMIGECDSACLKDSTPPAWSADPKETTEFSQLAPEGSESWAVVANVEKGSHCGYLTQDDELCDMADKDSGLCEKGTKTWKSGEEESAFTTELFKQFIGMYPDAKGFQGDFKKWIHSDFIKWLNRENPYGKLKLKPFADGKYIQYVSHGGCPPLEARKGVASQ
;
A
#
# COMPACT_ATOMS: atom_id res chain seq x y z
N MET A 1 13.56 -5.51 19.29
CA MET A 1 14.49 -4.51 19.89
C MET A 1 13.67 -3.58 20.80
N LYS A 2 14.27 -2.69 21.61
CA LYS A 2 13.46 -1.59 22.21
C LYS A 2 13.16 -0.56 21.11
N PRO A 3 11.97 0.04 21.07
CA PRO A 3 11.64 1.02 20.03
C PRO A 3 12.56 2.24 20.12
N ILE A 4 12.94 2.76 18.96
CA ILE A 4 13.74 3.99 18.85
C ILE A 4 12.74 5.15 18.80
N CYS A 5 12.67 5.96 19.87
CA CYS A 5 11.77 7.11 19.91
C CYS A 5 12.53 8.43 19.73
N ILE A 6 12.14 9.19 18.72
CA ILE A 6 12.64 10.55 18.46
C ILE A 6 11.45 11.49 18.57
N ASN A 7 11.55 12.49 19.45
CA ASN A 7 10.46 13.39 19.81
C ASN A 7 9.21 12.62 20.30
N ASN A 8 8.08 12.80 19.60
CA ASN A 8 6.78 12.24 19.94
C ASN A 8 6.42 11.00 19.11
N TYR A 9 7.38 10.44 18.38
CA TYR A 9 7.18 9.24 17.56
C TYR A 9 8.22 8.18 17.88
N CYS A 10 7.80 6.93 17.75
CA CYS A 10 8.60 5.74 17.96
C CYS A 10 8.67 4.92 16.68
N PHE A 11 9.81 4.28 16.47
CA PHE A 11 10.10 3.34 15.40
C PHE A 11 10.32 1.96 15.99
N ASP A 12 9.73 0.94 15.37
CA ASP A 12 10.02 -0.46 15.67
C ASP A 12 10.05 -1.30 14.39
N HIS A 13 10.67 -2.48 14.49
CA HIS A 13 10.78 -3.45 13.40
C HIS A 13 10.32 -4.81 13.90
N ILE A 14 9.27 -5.32 13.28
CA ILE A 14 8.62 -6.60 13.61
C ILE A 14 8.88 -7.59 12.49
N HIS A 15 9.10 -8.85 12.86
CA HIS A 15 9.18 -9.95 11.91
C HIS A 15 8.18 -11.04 12.23
N LEU A 16 7.41 -11.46 11.23
CA LEU A 16 6.31 -12.40 11.42
C LEU A 16 6.37 -13.51 10.37
N TRP A 17 6.00 -14.72 10.77
CA TRP A 17 5.69 -15.78 9.82
C TRP A 17 4.18 -15.82 9.61
N ILE A 18 3.74 -15.81 8.36
CA ILE A 18 2.33 -15.95 8.00
C ILE A 18 2.15 -17.27 7.25
N GLN A 19 1.23 -18.09 7.74
CA GLN A 19 0.63 -19.17 6.97
C GLN A 19 -0.68 -18.65 6.37
N TYR A 20 -0.79 -18.55 5.04
CA TYR A 20 -1.97 -17.94 4.41
C TYR A 20 -3.29 -18.66 4.70
N HIS A 21 -3.24 -19.95 4.98
CA HIS A 21 -4.39 -20.75 5.37
C HIS A 21 -3.92 -21.96 6.16
N TYR A 22 -4.57 -22.28 7.28
CA TYR A 22 -4.15 -23.34 8.21
C TYR A 22 -3.96 -24.72 7.55
N ALA A 23 -4.72 -25.03 6.50
CA ALA A 23 -4.67 -26.30 5.78
C ALA A 23 -3.58 -26.37 4.70
N VAL A 24 -2.91 -25.25 4.40
CA VAL A 24 -1.89 -25.17 3.35
C VAL A 24 -0.55 -24.84 4.02
N PRO A 25 0.43 -25.76 4.04
CA PRO A 25 1.70 -25.56 4.75
C PRO A 25 2.66 -24.66 3.95
N GLN A 26 2.18 -23.48 3.55
CA GLN A 26 2.95 -22.44 2.87
C GLN A 26 3.10 -21.25 3.80
N PHE A 27 4.35 -20.91 4.10
CA PHE A 27 4.71 -19.87 5.03
C PHE A 27 5.52 -18.78 4.33
N VAL A 28 5.24 -17.53 4.67
CA VAL A 28 6.02 -16.35 4.26
C VAL A 28 6.52 -15.63 5.49
N GLU A 29 7.76 -15.16 5.45
CA GLU A 29 8.27 -14.23 6.45
C GLU A 29 8.01 -12.81 5.97
N LEU A 30 7.45 -11.98 6.86
CA LEU A 30 7.25 -10.56 6.64
C LEU A 30 8.19 -9.77 7.53
N ALA A 31 8.70 -8.67 6.97
CA ALA A 31 9.35 -7.59 7.69
C ALA A 31 8.41 -6.38 7.69
N VAL A 32 8.15 -5.82 8.88
CA VAL A 32 7.28 -4.67 9.07
C VAL A 32 8.00 -3.61 9.88
N GLU A 33 8.24 -2.45 9.27
CA GLU A 33 8.82 -1.28 9.93
C GLU A 33 7.71 -0.28 10.24
N VAL A 34 7.55 0.09 11.51
CA VAL A 34 6.40 0.86 11.98
C VAL A 34 6.84 2.14 12.66
N PHE A 35 6.28 3.26 12.21
CA PHE A 35 6.37 4.57 12.86
C PHE A 35 5.02 4.89 13.52
N TYR A 36 5.02 5.09 14.83
CA TYR A 36 3.79 5.31 15.60
C TYR A 36 3.96 6.38 16.69
N PRO A 37 2.87 7.05 17.12
CA PRO A 37 2.91 8.03 18.19
C PRO A 37 3.39 7.44 19.51
N ARG A 38 4.26 8.17 20.21
CA ARG A 38 4.82 7.76 21.51
C ARG A 38 3.77 7.60 22.60
N ASP A 39 2.66 8.33 22.50
CA ASP A 39 1.53 8.20 23.42
C ASP A 39 0.66 6.97 23.13
N GLN A 40 0.94 6.23 22.06
CA GLN A 40 0.23 5.01 21.65
C GLN A 40 -1.24 5.27 21.32
N GLN A 41 -1.52 6.43 20.72
CA GLN A 41 -2.88 6.89 20.42
C GLN A 41 -3.08 7.21 18.93
N ALA A 42 -2.60 6.33 18.05
CA ALA A 42 -2.73 6.51 16.61
C ALA A 42 -4.19 6.51 16.14
N ASN A 43 -4.56 7.54 15.39
CA ASN A 43 -5.91 7.72 14.86
C ASN A 43 -6.22 6.80 13.67
N GLY A 44 -5.19 6.33 12.97
CA GLY A 44 -5.27 5.42 11.84
C GLY A 44 -3.87 4.98 11.40
N LEU A 45 -3.81 4.07 10.43
CA LEU A 45 -2.58 3.48 9.91
C LEU A 45 -2.48 3.71 8.40
N VAL A 46 -1.35 4.18 7.91
CA VAL A 46 -0.98 4.02 6.50
C VAL A 46 -0.15 2.74 6.38
N MET A 47 -0.68 1.72 5.74
CA MET A 47 0.06 0.50 5.44
C MET A 47 0.64 0.60 4.02
N PHE A 48 1.93 0.92 3.93
CA PHE A 48 2.67 1.08 2.69
C PHE A 48 3.30 -0.25 2.27
N ASN A 49 2.84 -0.78 1.15
CA ASN A 49 3.34 -1.98 0.55
C ASN A 49 4.55 -1.66 -0.33
N HIS A 50 5.71 -2.19 0.05
CA HIS A 50 6.98 -2.00 -0.68
C HIS A 50 6.94 -2.60 -2.08
N GLY A 51 6.18 -3.69 -2.29
CA GLY A 51 5.98 -4.28 -3.62
C GLY A 51 7.15 -5.09 -4.18
N PHE A 52 8.39 -4.82 -3.76
CA PHE A 52 9.55 -5.61 -4.14
C PHE A 52 9.86 -6.68 -3.09
N LEU A 53 10.25 -7.85 -3.58
CA LEU A 53 11.00 -8.82 -2.79
C LEU A 53 12.34 -8.20 -2.42
N ILE A 54 12.58 -7.98 -1.13
CA ILE A 54 13.95 -7.74 -0.66
C ILE A 54 14.54 -9.12 -0.34
N GLY A 55 15.19 -9.68 -1.37
CA GLY A 55 15.78 -10.99 -1.29
C GLY A 55 17.11 -10.98 -0.55
N THR A 56 17.22 -11.85 0.43
CA THR A 56 18.50 -12.43 0.84
C THR A 56 18.96 -13.43 -0.23
N ASP A 57 20.27 -13.49 -0.50
CA ASP A 57 20.85 -14.26 -1.60
C ASP A 57 20.49 -15.77 -1.60
N LEU A 58 20.82 -16.49 -2.68
CA LEU A 58 20.60 -17.94 -2.89
C LEU A 58 21.01 -18.85 -1.71
N LEU A 59 21.93 -18.40 -0.86
CA LEU A 59 22.39 -19.06 0.35
C LEU A 59 21.54 -18.72 1.58
N TYR A 60 20.38 -18.07 1.46
CA TYR A 60 19.53 -17.66 2.60
C TYR A 60 19.22 -18.83 3.54
N TYR A 61 18.67 -19.94 3.03
CA TYR A 61 18.34 -21.10 3.87
C TYR A 61 19.60 -21.70 4.52
N PRO A 62 20.71 -21.93 3.79
CA PRO A 62 22.00 -22.29 4.41
C PRO A 62 22.50 -21.30 5.46
N LYS A 63 22.50 -20.00 5.18
CA LYS A 63 22.92 -18.93 6.10
C LYS A 63 22.04 -18.81 7.33
N LYS A 64 20.74 -19.09 7.20
CA LYS A 64 19.79 -19.14 8.32
C LYS A 64 20.01 -20.35 9.21
N ILE A 65 20.31 -21.50 8.63
CA ILE A 65 20.66 -22.72 9.38
C ILE A 65 22.00 -22.50 10.11
N ILE A 66 23.00 -21.96 9.41
CA ILE A 66 24.32 -21.66 9.98
C ILE A 66 24.23 -20.53 11.02
N GLY A 67 23.48 -19.46 10.76
CA GLY A 67 23.27 -18.33 11.65
C GLY A 67 22.48 -18.70 12.92
N SER A 68 21.47 -19.56 12.80
CA SER A 68 20.78 -20.16 13.95
C SER A 68 21.72 -21.03 14.82
N LEU A 69 22.78 -21.59 14.25
CA LEU A 69 23.78 -22.38 14.96
C LEU A 69 24.92 -21.53 15.55
N LEU A 70 25.22 -20.38 14.94
CA LEU A 70 26.33 -19.50 15.32
C LEU A 70 25.88 -18.24 16.08
N ASN A 71 24.57 -18.05 16.29
CA ASN A 71 23.97 -16.85 16.85
C ASN A 71 24.30 -15.55 16.06
N ASP A 72 24.69 -15.71 14.80
CA ASP A 72 25.02 -14.63 13.87
C ASP A 72 24.08 -14.75 12.66
N ASN A 73 22.88 -14.18 12.83
CA ASN A 73 21.85 -14.18 11.81
C ASN A 73 22.02 -12.93 10.93
N PRO A 74 22.42 -13.04 9.65
CA PRO A 74 22.58 -11.89 8.75
C PRO A 74 21.22 -11.30 8.29
N LEU A 75 20.17 -11.45 9.10
CA LEU A 75 18.76 -11.33 8.72
C LEU A 75 18.15 -9.95 8.99
N PHE A 76 18.99 -8.94 9.30
CA PHE A 76 18.53 -7.65 9.83
C PHE A 76 18.53 -6.51 8.82
N GLY A 77 18.89 -6.75 7.55
CA GLY A 77 19.14 -5.68 6.57
C GLY A 77 17.98 -5.29 5.66
N VAL A 78 16.78 -5.83 5.87
CA VAL A 78 15.62 -5.53 5.02
C VAL A 78 14.86 -4.36 5.63
N HIS A 79 15.16 -3.15 5.13
CA HIS A 79 14.57 -1.90 5.60
C HIS A 79 13.68 -1.30 4.51
N PRO A 80 12.41 -1.74 4.36
CA PRO A 80 11.53 -1.20 3.33
C PRO A 80 11.33 0.33 3.47
N SER A 81 11.47 0.90 4.66
CA SER A 81 11.42 2.35 4.88
C SER A 81 12.65 3.12 4.39
N TYR A 82 13.74 2.43 4.01
CA TYR A 82 14.93 3.06 3.46
C TYR A 82 14.62 3.79 2.14
N TYR A 83 13.82 3.17 1.27
CA TYR A 83 13.46 3.71 -0.04
C TYR A 83 12.19 4.58 -0.02
N TYR A 84 11.34 4.41 1.00
CA TYR A 84 10.09 5.14 1.15
C TYR A 84 9.99 5.64 2.59
N ASN A 85 10.24 6.93 2.83
CA ASN A 85 10.05 7.52 4.15
C ASN A 85 9.23 8.80 4.11
N TYR A 86 7.90 8.63 4.19
CA TYR A 86 6.94 9.73 4.27
C TYR A 86 6.41 9.94 5.70
N SER A 87 7.11 9.42 6.71
CA SER A 87 6.63 9.35 8.10
C SER A 87 6.31 10.72 8.73
N SER A 88 6.89 11.80 8.21
CA SER A 88 6.57 13.16 8.64
C SER A 88 5.13 13.58 8.31
N ALA A 89 4.49 12.96 7.31
CA ALA A 89 3.10 13.23 6.93
C ALA A 89 2.08 12.87 8.02
N LEU A 90 2.47 12.03 8.98
CA LEU A 90 1.58 11.41 9.96
C LEU A 90 1.34 12.28 11.20
N VAL A 91 2.30 13.17 11.48
CA VAL A 91 2.47 13.81 12.80
C VAL A 91 1.29 14.68 13.17
N GLU A 92 0.78 15.50 12.25
CA GLU A 92 -0.26 16.49 12.53
C GLU A 92 -1.62 15.86 12.86
N LYS A 93 -1.88 14.66 12.35
CA LYS A 93 -3.13 13.93 12.60
C LYS A 93 -2.96 12.77 13.58
N ASN A 94 -1.78 12.60 14.16
CA ASN A 94 -1.43 11.49 15.04
C ASN A 94 -1.71 10.13 14.38
N TRP A 95 -1.35 9.96 13.10
CA TRP A 95 -1.45 8.67 12.41
C TRP A 95 -0.16 7.85 12.60
N ALA A 96 -0.23 6.56 12.32
CA ALA A 96 0.93 5.68 12.19
C ALA A 96 1.17 5.33 10.71
N MET A 97 2.38 4.89 10.38
CA MET A 97 2.72 4.35 9.07
C MET A 97 3.57 3.11 9.26
N ALA A 98 3.23 2.07 8.52
CA ALA A 98 3.99 0.84 8.47
C ALA A 98 4.43 0.58 7.03
N PHE A 99 5.66 0.11 6.87
CA PHE A 99 6.22 -0.36 5.61
C PHE A 99 6.36 -1.87 5.71
N VAL A 100 5.73 -2.59 4.78
CA VAL A 100 5.70 -4.06 4.78
C VAL A 100 6.33 -4.61 3.52
N THR A 101 7.11 -5.67 3.70
CA THR A 101 7.66 -6.48 2.62
C THR A 101 7.67 -7.95 3.02
N ALA A 102 7.46 -8.84 2.05
CA ALA A 102 7.81 -10.24 2.20
C ALA A 102 9.31 -10.45 2.01
N THR A 103 9.88 -11.35 2.80
CA THR A 103 11.27 -11.79 2.68
C THR A 103 11.28 -13.18 2.07
N HIS A 104 11.39 -13.25 0.74
CA HIS A 104 11.56 -14.49 -0.01
C HIS A 104 12.87 -14.48 -0.80
N THR A 105 13.33 -15.66 -1.22
CA THR A 105 14.43 -15.78 -2.19
C THR A 105 14.09 -15.04 -3.48
N GLN A 106 14.81 -13.97 -3.78
CA GLN A 106 14.79 -13.30 -5.08
C GLN A 106 15.50 -14.21 -6.09
N ASN A 107 14.76 -15.06 -6.79
CA ASN A 107 15.34 -15.85 -7.86
C ASN A 107 15.53 -14.96 -9.10
N GLN A 108 16.77 -14.54 -9.36
CA GLN A 108 17.12 -13.73 -10.54
C GLN A 108 16.75 -14.39 -11.88
N ALA A 109 16.61 -15.73 -11.92
CA ALA A 109 16.26 -16.47 -13.14
C ALA A 109 14.75 -16.60 -13.37
N ILE A 110 13.93 -16.39 -12.33
CA ILE A 110 12.47 -16.49 -12.35
C ILE A 110 11.89 -15.30 -11.55
N PRO A 111 12.19 -14.04 -11.94
CA PRO A 111 11.72 -12.88 -11.20
C PRO A 111 10.18 -12.83 -11.16
N TRP A 112 9.51 -13.41 -12.17
CA TRP A 112 8.07 -13.34 -12.41
C TRP A 112 7.14 -14.10 -11.44
N THR A 113 7.65 -14.83 -10.43
CA THR A 113 6.72 -15.48 -9.46
C THR A 113 6.08 -14.50 -8.48
N ASP A 114 6.65 -13.29 -8.32
CA ASP A 114 6.11 -12.23 -7.46
C ASP A 114 6.01 -10.83 -8.12
N PHE A 115 6.37 -10.69 -9.40
CA PHE A 115 6.11 -9.46 -10.14
C PHE A 115 4.77 -9.53 -10.88
N GLY A 116 3.81 -8.71 -10.42
CA GLY A 116 2.55 -8.44 -11.10
C GLY A 116 1.54 -9.59 -11.13
N GLY A 117 0.26 -9.31 -10.90
CA GLY A 117 -0.80 -10.32 -10.99
C GLY A 117 -0.89 -11.35 -9.86
N ASN A 118 0.04 -11.38 -8.89
CA ASN A 118 -0.02 -12.26 -7.71
C ASN A 118 -0.66 -11.53 -6.51
N PRO A 119 -1.88 -11.88 -6.06
CA PRO A 119 -2.53 -11.15 -4.96
C PRO A 119 -1.84 -11.31 -3.60
N ARG A 120 -0.87 -12.22 -3.45
CA ARG A 120 -0.22 -12.55 -2.17
C ARG A 120 0.41 -11.35 -1.48
N VAL A 121 1.13 -10.50 -2.21
CA VAL A 121 1.78 -9.32 -1.62
C VAL A 121 0.76 -8.35 -0.99
N GLY A 122 -0.42 -8.21 -1.61
CA GLY A 122 -1.48 -7.39 -1.03
C GLY A 122 -2.21 -8.08 0.14
N GLN A 123 -2.34 -9.41 0.08
CA GLN A 123 -2.85 -10.23 1.19
C GLN A 123 -1.96 -10.11 2.43
N GLU A 124 -0.64 -10.11 2.24
CA GLU A 124 0.36 -9.92 3.29
C GLU A 124 0.26 -8.54 3.92
N ALA A 125 0.13 -7.49 3.10
CA ALA A 125 -0.07 -6.14 3.62
C ALA A 125 -1.35 -6.03 4.47
N TYR A 126 -2.45 -6.64 4.03
CA TYR A 126 -3.68 -6.70 4.84
C TYR A 126 -3.47 -7.45 6.16
N ALA A 127 -2.77 -8.58 6.10
CA ALA A 127 -2.51 -9.41 7.25
C ALA A 127 -1.61 -8.71 8.28
N ALA A 128 -0.54 -8.05 7.82
CA ALA A 128 0.34 -7.23 8.64
C ALA A 128 -0.41 -6.04 9.28
N ALA A 129 -1.32 -5.38 8.55
CA ALA A 129 -2.08 -4.28 9.11
C ALA A 129 -3.02 -4.76 10.23
N SER A 130 -3.70 -5.88 9.99
CA SER A 130 -4.55 -6.51 11.00
C SER A 130 -3.75 -6.98 12.22
N TYR A 131 -2.52 -7.47 12.03
CA TYR A 131 -1.61 -7.80 13.12
C TYR A 131 -1.32 -6.59 14.01
N LEU A 132 -0.92 -5.46 13.41
CA LEU A 132 -0.61 -4.23 14.15
C LEU A 132 -1.82 -3.68 14.89
N ILE A 133 -3.02 -3.83 14.33
CA ILE A 133 -4.27 -3.44 14.99
C ILE A 133 -4.55 -4.33 16.21
N LYS A 134 -4.48 -5.65 16.06
CA LYS A 134 -4.83 -6.58 17.13
C LYS A 134 -3.78 -6.66 18.25
N TYR A 135 -2.49 -6.66 17.91
CA TYR A 135 -1.40 -6.93 18.86
C TYR A 135 -0.44 -5.77 19.07
N GLY A 136 -0.44 -4.77 18.16
CA GLY A 136 0.51 -3.67 18.24
C GLY A 136 1.92 -4.03 17.80
N VAL A 137 2.90 -3.27 18.30
CA VAL A 137 4.33 -3.44 18.00
C VAL A 137 4.98 -4.44 18.98
N THR A 138 4.81 -5.73 18.73
CA THR A 138 5.42 -6.79 19.54
C THR A 138 5.68 -8.03 18.70
N ASP A 139 6.67 -8.83 19.07
CA ASP A 139 6.87 -10.20 18.54
C ASP A 139 6.20 -11.25 19.47
N GLU A 140 5.81 -10.86 20.69
CA GLU A 140 5.26 -11.75 21.72
C GLU A 140 3.72 -11.80 21.71
N PHE A 141 3.10 -11.60 20.53
CA PHE A 141 1.64 -11.50 20.35
C PHE A 141 0.86 -12.68 20.94
N TYR A 142 1.46 -13.88 20.92
CA TYR A 142 0.86 -15.11 21.42
C TYR A 142 0.52 -15.03 22.91
N LYS A 143 1.11 -14.10 23.68
CA LYS A 143 0.78 -13.89 25.09
C LYS A 143 -0.65 -13.38 25.31
N ALA A 144 -1.31 -12.82 24.29
CA ALA A 144 -2.71 -12.38 24.37
C ALA A 144 -3.72 -13.40 23.83
N GLU A 145 -3.26 -14.53 23.27
CA GLU A 145 -4.15 -15.49 22.61
C GLU A 145 -4.87 -16.38 23.62
N LYS A 146 -6.21 -16.40 23.54
CA LYS A 146 -7.09 -17.10 24.51
C LYS A 146 -6.79 -18.59 24.64
N LYS A 147 -6.38 -19.26 23.57
CA LYS A 147 -5.96 -20.67 23.62
C LYS A 147 -4.81 -20.94 24.60
N TYR A 148 -4.02 -19.94 24.97
CA TYR A 148 -2.95 -20.06 25.96
C TYR A 148 -3.36 -19.63 27.37
N GLU A 149 -4.62 -19.22 27.61
CA GLU A 149 -5.13 -18.68 28.89
C GLU A 149 -4.75 -19.54 30.11
N ARG A 150 -4.70 -20.86 29.95
CA ARG A 150 -4.34 -21.81 31.02
C ARG A 150 -2.85 -22.08 31.16
N THR A 151 -1.99 -21.29 30.52
CA THR A 151 -0.53 -21.46 30.51
C THR A 151 0.17 -20.24 31.09
N ALA A 152 1.39 -20.43 31.58
CA ALA A 152 2.21 -19.31 32.09
C ALA A 152 2.61 -18.27 31.02
N PHE A 153 2.36 -18.57 29.75
CA PHE A 153 2.60 -17.65 28.64
C PHE A 153 1.51 -16.59 28.50
N TYR A 154 0.30 -16.83 29.04
CA TYR A 154 -0.80 -15.90 28.88
C TYR A 154 -0.61 -14.67 29.77
N LYS A 155 -0.25 -13.56 29.11
CA LYS A 155 0.02 -12.27 29.72
C LYS A 155 -0.52 -11.17 28.80
N PRO A 156 -1.86 -11.08 28.65
CA PRO A 156 -2.48 -10.14 27.71
C PRO A 156 -2.08 -8.68 27.99
N ASP A 157 -1.88 -8.30 29.26
CA ASP A 157 -1.44 -6.97 29.67
C ASP A 157 -0.05 -6.58 29.11
N GLU A 158 0.81 -7.54 28.78
CA GLU A 158 2.09 -7.25 28.13
C GLU A 158 1.89 -6.87 26.65
N VAL A 159 0.93 -7.50 25.97
CA VAL A 159 0.58 -7.18 24.57
C VAL A 159 -0.23 -5.89 24.49
N GLU A 160 -1.11 -5.63 25.46
CA GLU A 160 -1.89 -4.39 25.53
C GLU A 160 -0.98 -3.15 25.54
N LYS A 161 0.17 -3.23 26.22
CA LYS A 161 1.18 -2.16 26.25
C LYS A 161 1.89 -1.93 24.92
N SER A 162 1.78 -2.85 23.97
CA SER A 162 2.33 -2.72 22.63
C SER A 162 1.31 -2.17 21.63
N ARG A 163 0.01 -2.17 21.97
CA ARG A 163 -1.03 -1.57 21.13
C ARG A 163 -0.85 -0.07 21.08
N PHE A 164 -1.02 0.48 19.89
CA PHE A 164 -0.86 1.91 19.64
C PHE A 164 -2.01 2.51 18.83
N MET A 165 -2.99 1.71 18.42
CA MET A 165 -4.08 2.11 17.54
C MET A 165 -5.36 2.39 18.34
N ARG A 166 -6.03 3.52 18.08
CA ARG A 166 -7.37 3.86 18.60
C ARG A 166 -8.52 3.35 17.74
N SER A 167 -8.21 3.06 16.47
CA SER A 167 -9.17 2.59 15.48
C SER A 167 -8.50 1.50 14.65
N ASN A 168 -9.28 0.78 13.86
CA ASN A 168 -8.78 -0.17 12.88
C ASN A 168 -8.74 0.42 11.45
N ASN A 169 -8.84 1.74 11.31
CA ASN A 169 -8.85 2.42 10.01
C ASN A 169 -7.47 2.34 9.34
N VAL A 170 -7.42 1.87 8.10
CA VAL A 170 -6.19 1.72 7.33
C VAL A 170 -6.30 2.36 5.95
N ILE A 171 -5.36 3.23 5.61
CA ILE A 171 -5.09 3.62 4.22
C ILE A 171 -4.05 2.64 3.69
N PHE A 172 -4.41 1.85 2.68
CA PHE A 172 -3.43 1.03 1.99
C PHE A 172 -2.75 1.86 0.91
N ALA A 173 -1.43 1.78 0.86
CA ALA A 173 -0.64 2.50 -0.12
C ALA A 173 0.48 1.64 -0.68
N GLY A 174 1.08 2.06 -1.77
CA GLY A 174 2.28 1.40 -2.29
C GLY A 174 2.79 2.08 -3.55
N HIS A 175 4.03 1.74 -3.90
CA HIS A 175 4.69 2.19 -5.11
C HIS A 175 4.94 1.02 -6.08
N SER A 176 4.91 1.24 -7.38
CA SER A 176 5.21 0.24 -8.39
C SER A 176 4.29 -0.99 -8.25
N VAL A 177 4.87 -2.17 -8.22
CA VAL A 177 4.19 -3.45 -7.95
C VAL A 177 3.44 -3.41 -6.61
N GLY A 178 3.97 -2.69 -5.60
CA GLY A 178 3.33 -2.49 -4.31
C GLY A 178 2.07 -1.62 -4.41
N GLY A 179 2.07 -0.64 -5.31
CA GLY A 179 0.90 0.18 -5.64
C GLY A 179 -0.22 -0.63 -6.29
N ALA A 180 0.12 -1.56 -7.19
CA ALA A 180 -0.85 -2.49 -7.76
C ALA A 180 -1.38 -3.47 -6.70
N HIS A 181 -0.53 -3.98 -5.80
CA HIS A 181 -0.96 -4.91 -4.75
C HIS A 181 -1.72 -4.27 -3.60
N ALA A 182 -1.50 -2.99 -3.31
CA ALA A 182 -2.24 -2.26 -2.28
C ALA A 182 -3.76 -2.30 -2.51
N GLN A 183 -4.20 -2.39 -3.77
CA GLN A 183 -5.63 -2.52 -4.10
C GLN A 183 -6.24 -3.84 -3.61
N VAL A 184 -5.46 -4.93 -3.56
CA VAL A 184 -5.92 -6.21 -3.00
C VAL A 184 -6.21 -6.03 -1.52
N ALA A 185 -5.28 -5.43 -0.78
CA ALA A 185 -5.43 -5.17 0.64
C ALA A 185 -6.66 -4.26 0.92
N ALA A 186 -6.83 -3.22 0.11
CA ALA A 186 -7.96 -2.30 0.23
C ALA A 186 -9.34 -2.96 -0.01
N THR A 187 -9.41 -4.12 -0.68
CA THR A 187 -10.67 -4.86 -0.81
C THR A 187 -11.19 -5.43 0.51
N GLY A 188 -10.34 -5.56 1.54
CA GLY A 188 -10.71 -6.02 2.88
C GLY A 188 -10.93 -7.54 2.99
N PHE A 189 -10.92 -8.05 4.23
CA PHE A 189 -10.85 -9.47 4.53
C PHE A 189 -11.84 -10.35 3.75
N ASP A 190 -13.13 -10.03 3.81
CA ASP A 190 -14.16 -10.89 3.22
C ASP A 190 -14.02 -11.00 1.69
N THR A 191 -13.65 -9.90 1.03
CA THR A 191 -13.42 -9.90 -0.42
C THR A 191 -12.16 -10.69 -0.77
N ILE A 192 -11.07 -10.47 -0.03
CA ILE A 192 -9.81 -11.19 -0.22
C ILE A 192 -10.04 -12.69 -0.07
N ARG A 193 -10.72 -13.13 0.99
CA ARG A 193 -11.02 -14.54 1.23
C ARG A 193 -11.89 -15.12 0.13
N LYS A 194 -12.99 -14.44 -0.25
CA LYS A 194 -13.90 -14.89 -1.31
C LYS A 194 -13.20 -15.06 -2.66
N LEU A 195 -12.38 -14.10 -3.06
CA LEU A 195 -11.61 -14.18 -4.32
C LEU A 195 -10.49 -15.21 -4.22
N GLY A 196 -9.87 -15.35 -3.04
CA GLY A 196 -8.90 -16.40 -2.73
C GLY A 196 -9.48 -17.80 -2.91
N ASP A 197 -10.67 -18.06 -2.38
CA ASP A 197 -11.37 -19.35 -2.53
C ASP A 197 -11.67 -19.66 -4.00
N LYS A 198 -12.12 -18.66 -4.77
CA LYS A 198 -12.42 -18.82 -6.21
C LYS A 198 -11.17 -19.11 -7.04
N SER A 199 -10.04 -18.50 -6.67
CA SER A 199 -8.78 -18.56 -7.42
C SER A 199 -7.77 -19.58 -6.86
N TRP A 200 -8.17 -20.39 -5.87
CA TRP A 200 -7.28 -21.32 -5.14
C TRP A 200 -6.08 -20.62 -4.47
N ARG A 201 -6.21 -19.32 -4.19
CA ARG A 201 -5.27 -18.50 -3.41
C ARG A 201 -5.90 -18.22 -2.04
N PHE A 202 -6.23 -19.29 -1.31
CA PHE A 202 -6.90 -19.25 -0.01
C PHE A 202 -6.27 -18.22 0.94
N PHE A 203 -7.12 -17.53 1.68
CA PHE A 203 -6.71 -16.49 2.64
C PHE A 203 -7.55 -16.55 3.91
N ASP A 204 -6.96 -17.13 4.94
CA ASP A 204 -7.40 -17.10 6.33
C ASP A 204 -6.15 -17.25 7.22
N PRO A 205 -5.34 -16.19 7.32
CA PRO A 205 -3.97 -16.31 7.77
C PRO A 205 -3.87 -16.66 9.25
N VAL A 206 -2.81 -17.40 9.58
CA VAL A 206 -2.33 -17.66 10.93
C VAL A 206 -0.93 -17.08 11.06
N MET A 207 -0.70 -16.29 12.10
CA MET A 207 0.58 -15.68 12.40
C MET A 207 1.37 -16.59 13.32
N TYR A 208 2.67 -16.71 13.10
CA TYR A 208 3.58 -17.55 13.88
C TYR A 208 4.72 -16.71 14.43
N ASP A 209 5.10 -17.01 15.68
CA ASP A 209 6.32 -16.49 16.29
C ASP A 209 7.52 -17.03 15.50
N ARG A 210 8.43 -16.10 15.17
CA ARG A 210 9.63 -16.38 14.40
C ARG A 210 10.66 -17.19 15.18
N GLU A 211 10.79 -16.97 16.49
CA GLU A 211 11.88 -17.57 17.29
C GLU A 211 11.52 -18.97 17.79
N PHE A 212 10.25 -19.20 18.10
CA PHE A 212 9.76 -20.46 18.66
C PHE A 212 8.54 -20.96 17.86
N LEU A 213 8.77 -21.84 16.89
CA LEU A 213 7.77 -22.32 15.92
C LEU A 213 6.59 -23.20 16.43
N PRO A 214 6.17 -23.25 17.73
CA PRO A 214 4.81 -23.69 18.06
C PRO A 214 3.86 -22.58 18.54
N LYS A 215 4.29 -21.32 18.62
CA LYS A 215 3.41 -20.21 19.04
C LYS A 215 2.77 -19.54 17.83
N TYR A 216 1.46 -19.41 17.87
CA TYR A 216 0.69 -18.91 16.72
C TYR A 216 -0.55 -18.13 17.16
N SER A 217 -1.16 -17.39 16.25
CA SER A 217 -2.45 -16.72 16.46
C SER A 217 -3.62 -17.66 16.19
N GLU A 218 -4.82 -17.32 16.59
CA GLU A 218 -6.05 -17.84 15.98
C GLU A 218 -6.13 -17.41 14.51
N ARG A 219 -6.97 -18.09 13.74
CA ARG A 219 -7.18 -17.74 12.33
C ARG A 219 -7.83 -16.36 12.26
N MET A 220 -7.48 -15.59 11.24
CA MET A 220 -8.02 -14.24 11.11
C MET A 220 -9.55 -14.20 10.96
N SER A 221 -10.15 -15.28 10.43
CA SER A 221 -11.61 -15.44 10.38
C SER A 221 -12.29 -15.53 11.76
N ASP A 222 -11.54 -15.91 12.80
CA ASP A 222 -12.01 -15.96 14.19
C ASP A 222 -11.84 -14.61 14.93
N TRP A 223 -11.13 -13.65 14.32
CA TRP A 223 -10.91 -12.33 14.91
C TRP A 223 -12.14 -11.44 14.74
N ALA A 224 -12.39 -10.58 15.73
CA ALA A 224 -13.48 -9.62 15.64
C ALA A 224 -13.24 -8.61 14.49
N PRO A 225 -14.30 -8.04 13.87
CA PRO A 225 -14.13 -7.00 12.83
C PRO A 225 -13.22 -5.84 13.25
N GLU A 226 -13.35 -5.37 14.49
CA GLU A 226 -12.56 -4.30 15.08
C GLU A 226 -11.08 -4.66 15.31
N GLU A 227 -10.75 -5.95 15.32
CA GLU A 227 -9.37 -6.44 15.42
C GLU A 227 -8.71 -6.61 14.04
N ARG A 228 -9.47 -6.45 12.96
CA ARG A 228 -9.00 -6.57 11.58
C ARG A 228 -8.91 -5.19 10.94
N ALA A 229 -8.01 -5.04 9.97
CA ALA A 229 -7.90 -3.81 9.21
C ALA A 229 -9.21 -3.46 8.50
N ASP A 230 -9.69 -2.24 8.73
CA ASP A 230 -10.80 -1.62 8.00
C ASP A 230 -10.24 -0.62 6.97
N PRO A 231 -10.24 -0.98 5.67
CA PRO A 231 -9.72 -0.08 4.64
C PRO A 231 -10.58 1.20 4.54
N VAL A 232 -9.95 2.37 4.74
CA VAL A 232 -10.58 3.70 4.63
C VAL A 232 -10.02 4.57 3.49
N GLY A 233 -8.98 4.10 2.80
CA GLY A 233 -8.43 4.76 1.62
C GLY A 233 -7.45 3.86 0.85
N LEU A 234 -7.19 4.22 -0.40
CA LEU A 234 -6.17 3.61 -1.26
C LEU A 234 -5.34 4.69 -1.96
N VAL A 235 -4.02 4.60 -1.87
CA VAL A 235 -3.08 5.47 -2.59
C VAL A 235 -2.09 4.64 -3.41
N GLN A 236 -2.16 4.74 -4.73
CA GLN A 236 -1.29 4.01 -5.64
C GLN A 236 -0.31 5.00 -6.28
N LEU A 237 0.98 4.78 -6.07
CA LEU A 237 2.04 5.56 -6.71
C LEU A 237 2.61 4.72 -7.85
N SER A 238 2.46 5.19 -9.10
CA SER A 238 2.94 4.51 -10.31
C SER A 238 2.69 2.99 -10.30
N PRO A 239 1.44 2.53 -10.18
CA PRO A 239 1.15 1.11 -10.01
C PRO A 239 1.58 0.30 -11.24
N VAL A 240 2.20 -0.87 -11.00
CA VAL A 240 2.64 -1.79 -12.05
C VAL A 240 2.03 -3.17 -11.83
N ASP A 241 1.12 -3.58 -12.71
CA ASP A 241 0.55 -4.92 -12.76
C ASP A 241 1.09 -5.68 -13.98
N GLN A 242 2.02 -6.60 -13.76
CA GLN A 242 2.49 -7.53 -14.80
C GLN A 242 1.69 -8.83 -14.78
N LYS A 243 0.65 -8.94 -15.59
CA LYS A 243 -0.06 -10.22 -15.73
C LYS A 243 0.79 -11.24 -16.50
N VAL A 244 1.08 -12.39 -15.88
CA VAL A 244 1.52 -13.60 -16.60
C VAL A 244 0.31 -14.53 -16.80
N PRO A 245 -0.29 -14.59 -18.01
CA PRO A 245 -1.61 -15.20 -18.21
C PRO A 245 -1.75 -16.69 -17.85
N LEU A 246 -0.64 -17.43 -17.79
CA LEU A 246 -0.64 -18.87 -17.42
C LEU A 246 -0.37 -19.15 -15.93
N LEU A 247 0.10 -18.18 -15.14
CA LEU A 247 0.67 -18.44 -13.80
C LEU A 247 -0.02 -17.71 -12.64
N GLY A 248 -0.84 -16.68 -12.91
CA GLY A 248 -1.49 -15.88 -11.87
C GLY A 248 -2.95 -15.52 -12.18
N PRO A 249 -3.82 -15.37 -11.15
CA PRO A 249 -5.21 -14.97 -11.35
C PRO A 249 -5.36 -13.52 -11.85
N GLY A 250 -4.29 -12.70 -11.73
CA GLY A 250 -4.32 -11.28 -12.04
C GLY A 250 -5.03 -10.46 -10.96
N LEU A 251 -4.96 -9.14 -11.05
CA LEU A 251 -5.57 -8.23 -10.06
C LEU A 251 -6.93 -7.65 -10.50
N ALA A 252 -7.40 -7.98 -11.70
CA ALA A 252 -8.63 -7.41 -12.29
C ALA A 252 -9.89 -7.67 -11.44
N GLU A 253 -10.03 -8.85 -10.83
CA GLU A 253 -11.18 -9.15 -9.96
C GLU A 253 -11.16 -8.31 -8.68
N TYR A 254 -9.97 -8.01 -8.15
CA TYR A 254 -9.80 -7.12 -7.00
C TYR A 254 -10.11 -5.66 -7.36
N ARG A 255 -9.66 -5.19 -8.52
CA ARG A 255 -10.04 -3.86 -9.05
C ARG A 255 -11.55 -3.73 -9.26
N THR A 256 -12.19 -4.78 -9.78
CA THR A 256 -13.66 -4.84 -9.95
C THR A 256 -14.40 -4.82 -8.61
N ALA A 257 -13.83 -5.39 -7.55
CA ALA A 257 -14.42 -5.28 -6.22
C ALA A 257 -14.20 -3.88 -5.62
N MET A 258 -13.02 -3.30 -5.83
CA MET A 258 -12.70 -1.92 -5.42
C MET A 258 -13.60 -0.88 -6.08
N SER A 259 -13.95 -1.05 -7.35
CA SER A 259 -14.82 -0.11 -8.08
C SER A 259 -16.25 0.02 -7.52
N LYS A 260 -16.62 -0.88 -6.60
CA LYS A 260 -17.92 -0.89 -5.91
C LYS A 260 -17.82 -0.46 -4.45
N LYS A 261 -16.63 -0.12 -3.97
CA LYS A 261 -16.42 0.31 -2.59
C LYS A 261 -16.53 1.84 -2.49
N PRO A 262 -17.33 2.37 -1.55
CA PRO A 262 -17.41 3.81 -1.30
C PRO A 262 -16.20 4.28 -0.49
N LEU A 263 -15.05 4.38 -1.15
CA LEU A 263 -13.75 4.59 -0.53
C LEU A 263 -12.91 5.58 -1.35
N PRO A 264 -12.30 6.63 -0.76
CA PRO A 264 -11.31 7.46 -1.45
C PRO A 264 -10.18 6.63 -2.07
N ILE A 265 -10.00 6.73 -3.39
CA ILE A 265 -8.94 6.05 -4.13
C ILE A 265 -8.18 7.09 -4.95
N LEU A 266 -6.85 7.12 -4.79
CA LEU A 266 -5.95 7.97 -5.53
C LEU A 266 -4.94 7.12 -6.31
N MET A 267 -4.76 7.43 -7.59
CA MET A 267 -3.68 6.94 -8.42
C MET A 267 -2.81 8.12 -8.89
N MET A 268 -1.53 8.08 -8.57
CA MET A 268 -0.52 8.98 -9.13
C MET A 268 0.24 8.24 -10.22
N ILE A 269 0.46 8.88 -11.36
CA ILE A 269 1.30 8.38 -12.45
C ILE A 269 2.31 9.46 -12.85
N GLY A 270 3.47 9.05 -13.34
CA GLY A 270 4.46 9.96 -13.93
C GLY A 270 4.29 10.05 -15.44
N GLU A 271 4.43 11.25 -16.00
CA GLU A 271 4.32 11.48 -17.45
C GLU A 271 5.31 10.63 -18.26
N CYS A 272 6.52 10.43 -17.72
CA CYS A 272 7.60 9.72 -18.37
C CYS A 272 7.77 8.28 -17.86
N ASP A 273 6.88 7.80 -17.00
CA ASP A 273 6.96 6.47 -16.40
C ASP A 273 6.50 5.38 -17.38
N SER A 274 7.46 4.69 -17.98
CA SER A 274 7.16 3.58 -18.90
C SER A 274 6.70 2.32 -18.20
N ALA A 275 7.19 2.09 -16.98
CA ALA A 275 6.90 0.89 -16.24
C ALA A 275 5.40 0.78 -15.96
N CYS A 276 4.76 1.87 -15.51
CA CYS A 276 3.32 1.87 -15.27
C CYS A 276 2.48 2.14 -16.54
N LEU A 277 2.95 2.94 -17.50
CA LEU A 277 2.11 3.35 -18.65
C LEU A 277 2.25 2.45 -19.89
N LYS A 278 3.33 1.68 -20.03
CA LYS A 278 3.59 0.84 -21.22
C LYS A 278 3.92 -0.60 -20.88
N ASP A 279 4.80 -0.82 -19.90
CA ASP A 279 5.32 -2.16 -19.61
C ASP A 279 4.38 -2.95 -18.69
N SER A 280 3.53 -2.24 -17.93
CA SER A 280 2.44 -2.83 -17.15
C SER A 280 1.35 -3.39 -18.07
N THR A 281 0.79 -4.54 -17.70
CA THR A 281 -0.28 -5.22 -18.45
C THR A 281 -1.42 -5.65 -17.50
N PRO A 282 -2.52 -4.87 -17.43
CA PRO A 282 -2.80 -3.66 -18.21
C PRO A 282 -1.95 -2.45 -17.77
N PRO A 283 -1.79 -1.42 -18.62
CA PRO A 283 -1.16 -0.18 -18.20
C PRO A 283 -1.99 0.50 -17.11
N ALA A 284 -1.35 1.26 -16.23
CA ALA A 284 -2.02 1.98 -15.14
C ALA A 284 -3.09 2.93 -15.68
N TRP A 285 -2.76 3.68 -16.73
CA TRP A 285 -3.61 4.66 -17.39
C TRP A 285 -3.24 4.83 -18.86
N SER A 286 -4.19 5.28 -19.69
CA SER A 286 -3.99 5.58 -21.10
C SER A 286 -4.96 6.68 -21.55
N ALA A 287 -4.51 7.51 -22.48
CA ALA A 287 -5.35 8.50 -23.14
C ALA A 287 -6.29 7.87 -24.18
N ASP A 288 -6.01 6.65 -24.65
CA ASP A 288 -6.90 5.92 -25.57
C ASP A 288 -8.07 5.32 -24.78
N PRO A 289 -9.32 5.81 -24.98
CA PRO A 289 -10.48 5.29 -24.25
C PRO A 289 -10.81 3.83 -24.61
N LYS A 290 -10.22 3.27 -25.67
CA LYS A 290 -10.39 1.86 -26.04
C LYS A 290 -9.46 0.92 -25.29
N GLU A 291 -8.40 1.45 -24.68
CA GLU A 291 -7.43 0.67 -23.95
C GLU A 291 -7.96 0.34 -22.54
N THR A 292 -7.93 -0.94 -22.20
CA THR A 292 -8.26 -1.37 -20.83
C THR A 292 -7.06 -1.12 -19.94
N THR A 293 -7.23 -0.32 -18.90
CA THR A 293 -6.19 0.12 -17.98
C THR A 293 -6.52 -0.32 -16.55
N GLU A 294 -5.56 -0.26 -15.63
CA GLU A 294 -5.86 -0.44 -14.21
C GLU A 294 -6.91 0.58 -13.74
N PHE A 295 -6.76 1.84 -14.15
CA PHE A 295 -7.70 2.90 -13.81
C PHE A 295 -9.11 2.62 -14.37
N SER A 296 -9.26 2.18 -15.62
CA SER A 296 -10.59 1.89 -16.18
C SER A 296 -11.23 0.63 -15.59
N GLN A 297 -10.44 -0.28 -14.99
CA GLN A 297 -10.96 -1.38 -14.17
C GLN A 297 -11.38 -0.91 -12.75
N LEU A 298 -10.66 0.04 -12.16
CA LEU A 298 -10.95 0.63 -10.84
C LEU A 298 -12.11 1.62 -10.87
N ALA A 299 -12.28 2.37 -11.96
CA ALA A 299 -13.40 3.24 -12.22
C ALA A 299 -13.97 2.96 -13.62
N PRO A 300 -14.70 1.84 -13.79
CA PRO A 300 -15.44 1.60 -15.02
C PRO A 300 -16.43 2.73 -15.28
N GLU A 301 -16.71 3.01 -16.55
CA GLU A 301 -17.70 4.01 -16.93
C GLU A 301 -19.05 3.73 -16.26
N GLY A 302 -19.65 4.76 -15.65
CA GLY A 302 -20.92 4.64 -14.93
C GLY A 302 -20.84 3.92 -13.57
N SER A 303 -19.65 3.56 -13.08
CA SER A 303 -19.48 2.94 -11.76
C SER A 303 -19.68 3.93 -10.60
N GLU A 304 -19.79 3.39 -9.39
CA GLU A 304 -19.83 4.15 -8.13
C GLU A 304 -18.42 4.34 -7.53
N SER A 305 -17.38 4.16 -8.32
CA SER A 305 -15.99 4.28 -7.87
C SER A 305 -15.63 5.72 -7.52
N TRP A 306 -14.83 5.89 -6.48
CA TRP A 306 -14.33 7.21 -6.05
C TRP A 306 -12.89 7.46 -6.52
N ALA A 307 -12.40 6.65 -7.47
CA ALA A 307 -11.04 6.74 -7.95
C ALA A 307 -10.78 8.01 -8.75
N VAL A 308 -9.64 8.62 -8.43
CA VAL A 308 -9.08 9.78 -9.12
C VAL A 308 -7.66 9.42 -9.58
N VAL A 309 -7.30 9.80 -10.80
CA VAL A 309 -5.93 9.72 -11.30
C VAL A 309 -5.36 11.13 -11.52
N ALA A 310 -4.09 11.33 -11.18
CA ALA A 310 -3.33 12.56 -11.44
C ALA A 310 -1.97 12.21 -12.07
N ASN A 311 -1.49 13.09 -12.95
CA ASN A 311 -0.28 12.87 -13.73
C ASN A 311 0.79 13.91 -13.40
N VAL A 312 1.95 13.47 -12.91
CA VAL A 312 3.09 14.34 -12.57
C VAL A 312 3.86 14.70 -13.83
N GLU A 313 4.01 16.01 -14.10
CA GLU A 313 4.82 16.50 -15.22
C GLU A 313 6.29 16.11 -15.01
N LYS A 314 6.91 15.50 -16.02
CA LYS A 314 8.26 14.88 -15.94
C LYS A 314 8.40 13.81 -14.85
N GLY A 315 7.28 13.33 -14.31
CA GLY A 315 7.23 12.25 -13.33
C GLY A 315 7.92 11.01 -13.89
N SER A 316 8.79 10.42 -13.09
CA SER A 316 9.46 9.17 -13.41
C SER A 316 8.86 8.02 -12.61
N HIS A 317 9.27 6.79 -12.88
CA HIS A 317 8.92 5.68 -12.02
C HIS A 317 9.52 5.87 -10.63
N CYS A 318 10.77 6.36 -10.55
CA CYS A 318 11.51 6.41 -9.29
C CYS A 318 11.42 7.71 -8.51
N GLY A 319 10.81 8.76 -9.07
CA GLY A 319 10.73 10.07 -8.41
C GLY A 319 10.04 10.05 -7.04
N TYR A 320 9.22 9.02 -6.76
CA TYR A 320 8.60 8.82 -5.43
C TYR A 320 9.61 8.42 -4.35
N LEU A 321 10.70 7.73 -4.70
CA LEU A 321 11.65 7.18 -3.72
C LEU A 321 12.36 8.31 -2.97
N THR A 322 12.66 8.06 -1.70
CA THR A 322 13.45 8.99 -0.87
C THR A 322 14.96 8.74 -0.96
N GLN A 323 15.38 7.61 -1.53
CA GLN A 323 16.77 7.19 -1.71
C GLN A 323 16.92 6.45 -3.05
N ASP A 324 18.12 6.48 -3.62
CA ASP A 324 18.42 5.82 -4.89
C ASP A 324 18.23 4.29 -4.79
N ASP A 325 17.69 3.68 -5.85
CA ASP A 325 17.54 2.23 -6.00
C ASP A 325 17.86 1.83 -7.45
N GLU A 326 18.90 1.02 -7.64
CA GLU A 326 19.40 0.66 -8.97
C GLU A 326 18.37 -0.12 -9.79
N LEU A 327 17.52 -0.93 -9.15
CA LEU A 327 16.48 -1.71 -9.82
C LEU A 327 15.36 -0.79 -10.32
N CYS A 328 14.96 0.19 -9.51
CA CYS A 328 14.03 1.22 -9.92
C CYS A 328 14.61 2.03 -11.07
N ASP A 329 15.86 2.49 -10.99
CA ASP A 329 16.47 3.31 -12.05
C ASP A 329 16.48 2.62 -13.42
N MET A 330 16.51 1.28 -13.44
CA MET A 330 16.35 0.51 -14.67
C MET A 330 14.96 0.62 -15.31
N ALA A 331 13.93 0.92 -14.53
CA ALA A 331 12.55 1.14 -14.96
C ALA A 331 12.32 2.55 -15.53
N ASP A 332 13.21 3.50 -15.21
CA ASP A 332 13.23 4.90 -15.68
C ASP A 332 13.85 5.07 -17.09
N LYS A 333 14.01 3.99 -17.86
CA LYS A 333 14.63 4.05 -19.20
C LYS A 333 13.77 4.86 -20.18
N ASP A 334 14.44 5.61 -21.05
CA ASP A 334 13.76 6.39 -22.11
C ASP A 334 12.92 5.47 -23.00
N SER A 335 11.61 5.59 -22.85
CA SER A 335 10.59 4.82 -23.57
C SER A 335 9.94 5.62 -24.71
N GLY A 336 10.40 6.85 -24.95
CA GLY A 336 9.77 7.80 -25.88
C GLY A 336 8.40 8.30 -25.43
N LEU A 337 8.02 8.13 -24.15
CA LEU A 337 6.82 8.78 -23.58
C LEU A 337 7.00 10.30 -23.47
N CYS A 338 8.22 10.74 -23.20
CA CYS A 338 8.62 12.14 -23.13
C CYS A 338 9.58 12.50 -24.26
N GLU A 339 9.76 13.80 -24.50
CA GLU A 339 10.73 14.27 -25.50
C GLU A 339 12.13 13.77 -25.13
N LYS A 340 12.89 13.35 -26.15
CA LYS A 340 14.25 12.84 -25.94
C LYS A 340 15.11 13.87 -25.21
N GLY A 341 15.71 13.47 -24.09
CA GLY A 341 16.52 14.35 -23.24
C GLY A 341 15.73 15.13 -22.18
N THR A 342 14.43 14.84 -22.02
CA THR A 342 13.65 15.31 -20.86
C THR A 342 14.32 14.83 -19.58
N LYS A 343 14.63 15.77 -18.69
CA LYS A 343 15.08 15.45 -17.33
C LYS A 343 13.86 15.11 -16.49
N THR A 344 13.76 13.85 -16.09
CA THR A 344 12.73 13.35 -15.19
C THR A 344 13.16 13.57 -13.74
N TRP A 345 12.19 13.56 -12.82
CA TRP A 345 12.49 13.58 -11.39
C TRP A 345 13.27 12.31 -10.98
N LYS A 346 14.14 12.46 -9.99
CA LYS A 346 14.92 11.37 -9.39
C LYS A 346 14.58 11.19 -7.92
N SER A 347 15.04 10.06 -7.38
CA SER A 347 14.87 9.74 -5.97
C SER A 347 15.41 10.88 -5.09
N GLY A 348 14.67 11.21 -4.03
CA GLY A 348 15.01 12.29 -3.10
C GLY A 348 14.78 13.71 -3.63
N GLU A 349 14.32 13.88 -4.88
CA GLU A 349 13.98 15.20 -5.44
C GLU A 349 12.53 15.61 -5.11
N GLU A 350 12.04 16.67 -5.77
CA GLU A 350 10.75 17.30 -5.50
C GLU A 350 9.54 16.37 -5.55
N GLU A 351 9.57 15.29 -6.34
CA GLU A 351 8.46 14.32 -6.42
C GLU A 351 8.29 13.53 -5.10
N SER A 352 9.38 13.17 -4.43
CA SER A 352 9.35 12.54 -3.10
C SER A 352 8.81 13.48 -2.01
N ALA A 353 9.17 14.76 -2.08
CA ALA A 353 8.70 15.80 -1.16
C ALA A 353 7.20 16.12 -1.38
N PHE A 354 6.78 16.18 -2.63
CA PHE A 354 5.37 16.26 -3.01
C PHE A 354 4.58 15.05 -2.48
N THR A 355 5.14 13.85 -2.56
CA THR A 355 4.49 12.62 -2.07
C THR A 355 4.27 12.65 -0.56
N THR A 356 5.21 13.23 0.19
CA THR A 356 5.03 13.46 1.63
C THR A 356 3.85 14.40 1.89
N GLU A 357 3.76 15.52 1.17
CA GLU A 357 2.62 16.45 1.29
C GLU A 357 1.31 15.81 0.81
N LEU A 358 1.35 14.97 -0.23
CA LEU A 358 0.21 14.20 -0.73
C LEU A 358 -0.39 13.34 0.38
N PHE A 359 0.43 12.54 1.07
CA PHE A 359 -0.03 11.74 2.21
C PHE A 359 -0.57 12.61 3.33
N LYS A 360 0.10 13.74 3.63
CA LYS A 360 -0.35 14.67 4.67
C LYS A 360 -1.74 15.22 4.36
N GLN A 361 -1.96 15.70 3.15
CA GLN A 361 -3.24 16.26 2.70
C GLN A 361 -4.32 15.17 2.65
N PHE A 362 -3.98 13.96 2.18
CA PHE A 362 -4.91 12.83 2.10
C PHE A 362 -5.33 12.36 3.51
N ILE A 363 -4.38 12.17 4.44
CA ILE A 363 -4.67 11.86 5.84
C ILE A 363 -5.48 13.01 6.49
N GLY A 364 -5.20 14.25 6.11
CA GLY A 364 -5.87 15.46 6.61
C GLY A 364 -7.39 15.46 6.50
N MET A 365 -7.94 14.66 5.57
CA MET A 365 -9.37 14.54 5.28
C MET A 365 -10.14 13.70 6.30
N TYR A 366 -9.43 12.86 7.04
CA TYR A 366 -10.02 11.91 7.97
C TYR A 366 -10.17 12.54 9.36
N PRO A 367 -11.36 12.48 9.97
CA PRO A 367 -11.51 12.83 11.38
C PRO A 367 -10.78 11.83 12.29
N ASP A 368 -10.48 12.26 13.52
CA ASP A 368 -9.79 11.41 14.50
C ASP A 368 -10.53 10.08 14.72
N ALA A 369 -9.78 8.98 14.59
CA ALA A 369 -10.26 7.61 14.76
C ALA A 369 -11.46 7.20 13.87
N LYS A 370 -11.71 7.91 12.76
CA LYS A 370 -12.83 7.62 11.84
C LYS A 370 -12.39 7.60 10.37
N GLY A 371 -13.08 6.79 9.57
CA GLY A 371 -13.04 6.89 8.12
C GLY A 371 -13.65 8.20 7.60
N PHE A 372 -13.55 8.42 6.28
CA PHE A 372 -14.10 9.61 5.64
C PHE A 372 -15.61 9.75 5.89
N GLN A 373 -16.06 10.92 6.35
CA GLN A 373 -17.45 11.17 6.75
C GLN A 373 -18.22 11.88 5.62
N GLY A 374 -18.42 11.20 4.50
CA GLY A 374 -19.13 11.75 3.37
C GLY A 374 -19.48 10.74 2.29
N ASP A 375 -20.05 11.24 1.20
CA ASP A 375 -20.30 10.49 -0.03
C ASP A 375 -19.29 10.92 -1.12
N PHE A 376 -19.41 10.35 -2.32
CA PHE A 376 -18.57 10.70 -3.46
C PHE A 376 -18.57 12.21 -3.74
N LYS A 377 -19.73 12.86 -3.59
CA LYS A 377 -19.86 14.30 -3.88
C LYS A 377 -19.06 15.13 -2.88
N LYS A 378 -19.10 14.79 -1.59
CA LYS A 378 -18.24 15.42 -0.58
C LYS A 378 -16.77 15.11 -0.83
N TRP A 379 -16.46 13.88 -1.26
CA TRP A 379 -15.11 13.45 -1.59
C TRP A 379 -14.49 14.29 -2.73
N ILE A 380 -15.14 14.33 -3.89
CA ILE A 380 -14.62 15.00 -5.08
C ILE A 380 -14.59 16.53 -4.96
N HIS A 381 -15.26 17.10 -3.95
CA HIS A 381 -15.20 18.53 -3.62
C HIS A 381 -14.44 18.82 -2.31
N SER A 382 -13.73 17.82 -1.77
CA SER A 382 -12.90 17.97 -0.56
C SER A 382 -11.73 18.93 -0.81
N ASP A 383 -11.16 19.44 0.27
CA ASP A 383 -10.01 20.36 0.19
C ASP A 383 -8.77 19.68 -0.40
N PHE A 384 -8.59 18.39 -0.15
CA PHE A 384 -7.56 17.58 -0.82
C PHE A 384 -7.74 17.55 -2.33
N ILE A 385 -8.94 17.23 -2.84
CA ILE A 385 -9.17 17.19 -4.30
C ILE A 385 -9.01 18.59 -4.92
N LYS A 386 -9.47 19.64 -4.24
CA LYS A 386 -9.25 21.03 -4.69
C LYS A 386 -7.77 21.43 -4.67
N TRP A 387 -6.99 20.91 -3.73
CA TRP A 387 -5.55 21.13 -3.65
C TRP A 387 -4.84 20.39 -4.80
N LEU A 388 -5.16 19.11 -5.01
CA LEU A 388 -4.57 18.26 -6.04
C LEU A 388 -4.93 18.72 -7.46
N ASN A 389 -6.16 19.18 -7.70
CA ASN A 389 -6.62 19.63 -9.01
C ASN A 389 -6.11 21.05 -9.37
N ARG A 390 -4.80 21.25 -9.34
CA ARG A 390 -4.10 22.50 -9.69
C ARG A 390 -2.84 22.18 -10.47
N GLU A 391 -2.36 23.13 -11.26
CA GLU A 391 -1.11 22.97 -12.01
C GLU A 391 0.06 22.67 -11.07
N ASN A 392 0.11 23.33 -9.92
CA ASN A 392 1.25 23.29 -9.02
C ASN A 392 0.78 23.17 -7.56
N PRO A 393 0.30 21.98 -7.15
CA PRO A 393 -0.27 21.78 -5.80
C PRO A 393 0.76 22.00 -4.69
N TYR A 394 2.04 21.75 -4.97
CA TYR A 394 3.15 21.81 -3.99
C TYR A 394 4.07 23.04 -4.15
N GLY A 395 3.80 23.91 -5.12
CA GLY A 395 4.58 25.11 -5.41
C GLY A 395 5.84 24.88 -6.26
N LYS A 396 6.44 23.69 -6.27
CA LYS A 396 7.65 23.39 -7.07
C LYS A 396 7.46 22.34 -8.17
N LEU A 397 6.54 21.40 -7.94
CA LEU A 397 6.23 20.30 -8.85
C LEU A 397 4.94 20.59 -9.60
N LYS A 398 4.93 20.32 -10.91
CA LYS A 398 3.77 20.51 -11.76
C LYS A 398 3.04 19.20 -12.04
N LEU A 399 1.73 19.30 -12.23
CA LEU A 399 0.90 18.25 -12.78
C LEU A 399 0.59 18.53 -14.25
N LYS A 400 0.53 17.48 -15.05
CA LYS A 400 0.10 17.54 -16.45
C LYS A 400 -1.43 17.51 -16.51
N PRO A 401 -2.09 18.46 -17.20
CA PRO A 401 -3.52 18.44 -17.35
C PRO A 401 -3.96 17.30 -18.29
N PHE A 402 -5.12 16.73 -18.02
CA PHE A 402 -5.83 15.82 -18.91
C PHE A 402 -6.51 16.60 -20.05
N ALA A 403 -7.13 15.88 -20.99
CA ALA A 403 -7.74 16.46 -22.20
C ALA A 403 -8.86 17.48 -21.90
N ASP A 404 -9.50 17.40 -20.73
CA ASP A 404 -10.51 18.36 -20.27
C ASP A 404 -9.93 19.60 -19.58
N GLY A 405 -8.60 19.72 -19.52
CA GLY A 405 -7.86 20.81 -18.89
C GLY A 405 -7.73 20.70 -17.38
N LYS A 406 -8.30 19.66 -16.75
CA LYS A 406 -8.15 19.43 -15.30
C LYS A 406 -6.86 18.66 -15.02
N TYR A 407 -6.37 18.76 -13.78
CA TYR A 407 -5.17 18.06 -13.32
C TYR A 407 -5.48 16.72 -12.66
N ILE A 408 -6.76 16.36 -12.61
CA ILE A 408 -7.25 15.07 -12.19
C ILE A 408 -8.27 14.53 -13.19
N GLN A 409 -8.35 13.21 -13.32
CA GLN A 409 -9.42 12.54 -14.05
C GLN A 409 -10.18 11.58 -13.11
N TYR A 410 -11.49 11.50 -13.30
CA TYR A 410 -12.39 10.57 -12.60
C TYR A 410 -13.62 10.28 -13.48
N VAL A 411 -14.29 9.16 -13.23
CA VAL A 411 -15.57 8.86 -13.89
C VAL A 411 -16.71 9.52 -13.12
N SER A 412 -17.50 10.36 -13.78
CA SER A 412 -18.61 11.07 -13.12
C SER A 412 -19.79 10.15 -12.86
N HIS A 413 -20.26 10.10 -11.62
CA HIS A 413 -21.54 9.48 -11.26
C HIS A 413 -22.71 10.40 -11.65
N GLY A 414 -23.64 9.91 -12.49
CA GLY A 414 -25.03 10.39 -12.57
C GLY A 414 -25.26 11.91 -12.61
N GLY A 415 -24.50 12.68 -13.38
CA GLY A 415 -24.81 14.09 -13.63
C GLY A 415 -24.40 15.08 -12.53
N CYS A 416 -23.26 14.86 -11.85
CA CYS A 416 -22.47 15.99 -11.36
C CYS A 416 -21.59 16.52 -12.50
N PRO A 417 -22.07 17.44 -13.37
CA PRO A 417 -21.15 18.12 -14.26
C PRO A 417 -20.11 18.86 -13.41
N PRO A 418 -18.90 19.09 -13.95
CA PRO A 418 -17.98 20.05 -13.35
C PRO A 418 -18.77 21.33 -13.07
N LEU A 419 -18.80 21.78 -11.81
CA LEU A 419 -19.29 23.10 -11.47
C LEU A 419 -18.30 24.11 -12.05
N GLU A 420 -18.41 24.37 -13.36
CA GLU A 420 -17.88 25.52 -14.13
C GLU A 420 -17.97 25.26 -15.64
N ALA A 421 -19.21 25.13 -16.15
CA ALA A 421 -19.52 25.36 -17.56
C ALA A 421 -20.81 26.18 -17.70
N ARG A 422 -20.91 27.27 -16.93
CA ARG A 422 -21.86 28.37 -17.20
C ARG A 422 -21.20 29.70 -16.89
N LYS A 423 -20.30 30.14 -17.78
CA LYS A 423 -20.10 31.56 -18.04
C LYS A 423 -20.45 31.84 -19.50
N GLY A 424 -21.64 32.40 -19.67
CA GLY A 424 -21.96 33.37 -20.72
C GLY A 424 -21.90 32.91 -22.18
N VAL A 425 -22.99 32.31 -22.67
CA VAL A 425 -23.51 32.74 -23.97
C VAL A 425 -24.91 33.28 -23.69
N ALA A 426 -24.94 34.58 -23.38
CA ALA A 426 -26.14 35.39 -23.44
C ALA A 426 -25.82 36.55 -24.37
N SER A 427 -26.26 36.45 -25.62
CA SER A 427 -26.78 37.58 -26.39
C SER A 427 -27.46 37.06 -27.64
N GLN A 428 -28.71 37.49 -27.78
CA GLN A 428 -29.50 37.50 -29.01
C GLN A 428 -28.83 38.30 -30.12
#